data_AF-A0A7Y4SFK0-F1
#
_entry.id   AF-A0A7Y4SFK0-F1
#
_cell.length_a   1.000
_cell.length_b   1.000
_cell.length_c   1.000
_cell.angle_alpha   90.00
_cell.angle_beta   90.00
_cell.angle_gamma   90.00
#
_symmetry.space_group_name_H-M   'P 1'
#
loop_
_entity.id
_entity.type
_entity.pdbx_description
1 polymer ?
#
loop_
_entity_poly.entity_id
_entity_poly.type
_entity_poly.pdbx_seq_one_letter_code
_entity_poly.pdbx_strand_id
1 'polypeptide(L)'
;MRIISQVLWEQVKERRVRNQRAYLRGEGGRLLSRPTGENRRSTYLHSSIAKCVTCGGSIVAIKRTGKRRYTRTVYRCAYHHKRGSADCSSNVEVRQDILDSAILHALNEALNERVLESSVVVALERIRNEQEKFPDQRVALERELSLIQTRLHHLVEAITNGKSTEAVFASLH
;
A
#
# COMPACT_ATOMS: atom_id res chain seq x y z
N MET A 1 29.03 11.48 -28.41
CA MET A 1 27.93 12.42 -28.71
C MET A 1 26.84 12.24 -27.66
N ARG A 2 26.65 13.18 -26.71
CA ARG A 2 25.58 13.10 -25.71
C ARG A 2 24.44 14.01 -26.14
N ILE A 3 23.25 13.41 -26.30
CA ILE A 3 22.01 14.10 -26.73
C ILE A 3 21.48 15.04 -25.62
N ILE A 4 21.94 14.89 -24.38
CA ILE A 4 21.43 15.59 -23.20
C ILE A 4 22.59 16.00 -22.28
N SER A 5 22.50 17.16 -21.62
CA SER A 5 23.48 17.61 -20.64
C SER A 5 23.54 16.71 -19.41
N GLN A 6 24.73 16.59 -18.81
CA GLN A 6 24.95 15.75 -17.62
C GLN A 6 24.10 16.22 -16.44
N VAL A 7 23.99 17.54 -16.25
CA VAL A 7 23.18 18.16 -15.19
C VAL A 7 21.69 17.80 -15.34
N LEU A 8 21.14 17.89 -16.56
CA LEU A 8 19.75 17.52 -16.80
C LEU A 8 19.50 16.02 -16.59
N TRP A 9 20.47 15.18 -16.97
CA TRP A 9 20.41 13.74 -16.73
C TRP A 9 20.36 13.41 -15.23
N GLU A 10 21.18 14.06 -14.42
CA GLU A 10 21.20 13.89 -12.97
C GLU A 10 19.90 14.34 -12.31
N GLN A 11 19.37 15.51 -12.70
CA GLN A 11 18.07 15.99 -12.23
C GLN A 11 16.92 15.03 -12.54
N VAL A 12 16.90 14.44 -13.74
CA VAL A 12 15.88 13.46 -14.11
C VAL A 12 16.02 12.17 -13.30
N LYS A 13 17.24 11.68 -13.08
CA LYS A 13 17.50 10.52 -12.22
C LYS A 13 17.00 10.76 -10.80
N GLU A 14 17.36 11.88 -10.19
CA GLU A 14 16.91 12.23 -8.84
C GLU A 14 15.39 12.32 -8.75
N ARG A 15 14.75 12.95 -9.75
CA ARG A 15 13.28 13.04 -9.81
C ARG A 15 12.62 11.65 -9.94
N ARG A 16 13.19 10.75 -10.75
CA ARG A 16 12.68 9.37 -10.89
C ARG A 16 12.80 8.60 -9.57
N VAL A 17 13.94 8.67 -8.90
CA VAL A 17 14.16 8.02 -7.58
C VAL A 17 13.18 8.58 -6.55
N ARG A 18 13.03 9.91 -6.48
CA ARG A 18 12.08 10.57 -5.56
C ARG A 18 10.64 10.13 -5.81
N ASN A 19 10.24 10.04 -7.08
CA ASN A 19 8.90 9.57 -7.44
C ASN A 19 8.72 8.08 -7.14
N GLN A 20 9.75 7.26 -7.33
CA GLN A 20 9.69 5.81 -7.07
C GLN A 20 9.51 5.50 -5.58
N ARG A 21 10.17 6.26 -4.70
CA ARG A 21 10.03 6.14 -3.23
C ARG A 21 8.61 6.36 -2.72
N ALA A 22 7.77 7.06 -3.48
CA ALA A 22 6.38 7.26 -3.10
C ALA A 22 5.53 5.99 -3.25
N TYR A 23 5.95 5.02 -4.07
CA TYR A 23 5.17 3.81 -4.33
C TYR A 23 5.58 2.69 -3.39
N LEU A 24 4.62 2.03 -2.74
CA LEU A 24 4.88 0.86 -1.92
C LEU A 24 5.31 -0.31 -2.80
N ARG A 25 6.43 -0.93 -2.45
CA ARG A 25 6.97 -2.12 -3.12
C ARG A 25 7.20 -3.22 -2.11
N GLY A 26 6.91 -4.44 -2.52
CA GLY A 26 7.11 -5.64 -1.72
C GLY A 26 8.48 -6.23 -1.98
N GLU A 27 8.71 -7.41 -1.39
CA GLU A 27 9.89 -8.22 -1.66
C GLU A 27 10.01 -8.52 -3.16
N GLY A 28 11.24 -8.48 -3.68
CA GLY A 28 11.50 -8.62 -5.12
C GLY A 28 11.15 -7.40 -5.98
N GLY A 29 10.83 -6.25 -5.38
CA GLY A 29 10.61 -4.99 -6.09
C GLY A 29 9.25 -4.88 -6.80
N ARG A 30 8.35 -5.85 -6.61
CA ARG A 30 6.98 -5.83 -7.13
C ARG A 30 6.22 -4.62 -6.58
N LEU A 31 5.53 -3.91 -7.46
CA LEU A 31 4.66 -2.79 -7.07
C LEU A 31 3.44 -3.34 -6.31
N LEU A 32 3.34 -3.03 -5.01
CA LEU A 32 2.23 -3.48 -4.17
C LEU A 32 1.05 -2.52 -4.23
N SER A 33 1.32 -1.21 -4.20
CA SER A 33 0.25 -0.21 -4.27
C SER A 33 0.73 1.12 -4.82
N ARG A 34 -0.24 1.94 -5.25
CA ARG A 34 -0.02 3.37 -5.49
C ARG A 34 0.31 4.03 -4.14
N PRO A 35 1.01 5.18 -4.12
CA PRO A 35 1.31 5.89 -2.88
C PRO A 35 0.03 6.04 -2.07
N THR A 36 0.01 5.53 -0.84
CA THR A 36 -1.08 5.82 0.08
C THR A 36 -1.14 7.34 0.23
N GLY A 37 -2.31 7.92 0.04
CA GLY A 37 -2.54 9.36 0.06
C GLY A 37 -2.27 10.03 1.42
N GLU A 38 -1.67 9.30 2.38
CA GLU A 38 -1.34 9.73 3.74
C GLU A 38 -0.60 11.09 3.74
N ASN A 39 0.35 11.28 2.81
CA ASN A 39 1.09 12.54 2.67
C ASN A 39 0.62 13.41 1.48
N ARG A 40 -0.48 13.04 0.82
CA ARG A 40 -1.04 13.78 -0.30
C ARG A 40 -2.55 13.70 -0.22
N ARG A 41 -3.18 14.67 0.46
CA ARG A 41 -4.61 14.96 0.27
C ARG A 41 -4.85 15.12 -1.22
N SER A 42 -5.36 14.09 -1.88
CA SER A 42 -5.72 14.20 -3.27
C SER A 42 -6.92 15.12 -3.32
N THR A 43 -6.78 16.28 -3.98
CA THR A 43 -7.89 17.24 -4.15
C THR A 43 -9.08 16.62 -4.89
N TYR A 44 -8.91 15.42 -5.48
CA TYR A 44 -9.89 14.76 -6.32
C TYR A 44 -10.12 13.32 -5.87
N LEU A 45 -11.35 13.04 -5.42
CA LEU A 45 -11.79 11.78 -4.81
C LEU A 45 -11.44 10.54 -5.65
N HIS A 46 -11.64 10.62 -6.98
CA HIS A 46 -11.57 9.43 -7.84
C HIS A 46 -10.25 9.23 -8.57
N SER A 47 -9.34 10.19 -8.52
CA SER A 47 -8.07 10.16 -9.27
C SER A 47 -7.11 9.01 -8.87
N SER A 48 -7.30 8.43 -7.69
CA SER A 48 -6.49 7.32 -7.16
C SER A 48 -7.11 5.94 -7.37
N ILE A 49 -8.44 5.85 -7.50
CA ILE A 49 -9.20 4.59 -7.49
C ILE A 49 -9.94 4.28 -8.80
N ALA A 50 -10.36 5.30 -9.56
CA ALA A 50 -11.17 5.07 -10.75
C ALA A 50 -10.34 4.61 -11.96
N LYS A 51 -10.92 3.68 -12.72
CA LYS A 51 -10.32 3.08 -13.92
C LYS A 51 -11.20 3.29 -15.14
N CYS A 52 -10.57 3.46 -16.29
CA CYS A 52 -11.26 3.46 -17.58
C CYS A 52 -11.68 2.04 -17.92
N VAL A 53 -12.97 1.83 -18.17
CA VAL A 53 -13.50 0.51 -18.57
C VAL A 53 -12.92 0.02 -19.90
N THR A 54 -12.59 0.92 -20.82
CA THR A 54 -12.11 0.57 -22.16
C THR A 54 -10.67 0.08 -22.18
N CYS A 55 -9.76 0.71 -21.42
CA CYS A 55 -8.32 0.39 -21.47
C CYS A 55 -7.71 -0.01 -20.12
N GLY A 56 -8.48 -0.02 -19.03
CA GLY A 56 -7.96 -0.26 -17.67
C GLY A 56 -7.05 0.85 -17.12
N GLY A 57 -6.82 1.92 -17.89
CA GLY A 57 -6.01 3.07 -17.50
C GLY A 57 -6.60 3.83 -16.31
N SER A 58 -5.76 4.58 -15.58
CA SER A 58 -6.24 5.43 -14.48
C SER A 58 -7.08 6.59 -15.00
N ILE A 59 -8.13 6.94 -14.28
CA ILE A 59 -8.87 8.19 -14.47
C ILE A 59 -8.13 9.33 -13.73
N VAL A 60 -8.05 10.50 -14.37
CA VAL A 60 -7.39 11.69 -13.80
C VAL A 60 -8.33 12.88 -13.85
N ALA A 61 -8.20 13.77 -12.87
CA ALA A 61 -8.89 15.05 -12.83
C ALA A 61 -8.09 16.12 -13.57
N ILE A 62 -8.75 16.87 -14.44
CA ILE A 62 -8.16 17.91 -15.28
C ILE A 62 -8.99 19.19 -15.13
N LYS A 63 -8.33 20.32 -14.92
CA LYS A 63 -8.97 21.64 -14.95
C LYS A 63 -9.16 22.07 -16.40
N ARG A 64 -10.40 22.41 -16.77
CA ARG A 64 -10.79 22.94 -18.07
C ARG A 64 -11.29 24.36 -17.90
N THR A 65 -10.67 25.29 -18.61
CA THR A 65 -11.16 26.68 -18.69
C THR A 65 -12.12 26.77 -19.87
N GLY A 66 -13.40 27.05 -19.58
CA GLY A 66 -14.42 27.25 -20.60
C GLY A 66 -14.29 28.59 -21.32
N LYS A 67 -15.00 28.76 -22.44
CA LYS A 67 -15.02 29.99 -23.24
C LYS A 67 -15.40 31.26 -22.45
N ARG A 68 -16.17 31.10 -21.36
CA ARG A 68 -16.60 32.19 -20.46
C ARG A 68 -15.71 32.35 -19.21
N ARG A 69 -14.43 31.95 -19.27
CA ARG A 69 -13.44 31.98 -18.16
C ARG A 69 -13.79 31.22 -16.87
N TYR A 70 -14.86 30.44 -16.83
CA TYR A 70 -15.08 29.53 -15.70
C TYR A 70 -14.13 28.34 -15.81
N THR A 71 -13.44 28.01 -14.71
CA THR A 71 -12.64 26.78 -14.62
C THR A 71 -13.49 25.69 -13.99
N ARG A 72 -13.61 24.54 -14.66
CA ARG A 72 -14.27 23.35 -14.11
C ARG A 72 -13.32 22.16 -14.13
N THR A 73 -13.45 21.30 -13.13
CA THR A 73 -12.71 20.04 -13.10
C THR A 73 -13.54 18.94 -13.75
N VAL A 74 -12.89 18.16 -14.62
CA VAL A 74 -13.46 16.97 -15.24
C VAL A 74 -12.57 15.76 -15.01
N TYR A 75 -13.19 14.59 -14.89
CA TYR A 75 -12.51 13.30 -14.91
C TYR A 75 -12.46 12.74 -16.32
N ARG A 76 -11.29 12.26 -16.74
CA ARG A 76 -11.06 11.60 -18.04
C ARG A 76 -10.01 10.49 -17.92
N CYS A 77 -10.02 9.55 -18.86
CA CYS A 77 -8.96 8.58 -19.04
C CYS A 77 -7.59 9.25 -19.25
N ALA A 78 -6.60 8.91 -18.42
CA ALA A 78 -5.26 9.47 -18.51
C ALA A 78 -4.52 9.10 -19.80
N TYR A 79 -4.80 7.91 -20.34
CA TYR A 79 -4.11 7.40 -21.52
C TYR A 79 -4.62 8.11 -22.76
N HIS A 80 -5.94 8.20 -22.91
CA HIS A 80 -6.55 9.01 -23.96
C HIS A 80 -6.09 10.48 -23.87
N HIS A 81 -6.07 11.07 -22.67
CA HIS A 81 -5.63 12.47 -22.50
C HIS A 81 -4.16 12.71 -22.91
N LYS A 82 -3.25 11.78 -22.60
CA LYS A 82 -1.81 11.97 -22.85
C LYS A 82 -1.35 11.47 -24.20
N ARG A 83 -2.02 10.47 -24.76
CA ARG A 83 -1.56 9.71 -25.94
C ARG A 83 -2.62 9.61 -27.04
N GLY A 84 -3.83 10.11 -26.79
CA GLY A 84 -4.90 10.17 -27.77
C GLY A 84 -5.61 8.84 -28.02
N SER A 85 -6.33 8.79 -29.14
CA SER A 85 -7.17 7.66 -29.54
C SER A 85 -6.39 6.39 -29.86
N ALA A 86 -5.08 6.49 -30.12
CA ALA A 86 -4.22 5.34 -30.42
C ALA A 86 -4.13 4.35 -29.22
N ASP A 87 -4.12 4.88 -27.99
CA ASP A 87 -3.98 4.06 -26.77
C ASP A 87 -5.32 3.74 -26.10
N CYS A 88 -6.33 4.59 -26.31
CA CYS A 88 -7.66 4.39 -25.76
C CYS A 88 -8.67 5.21 -26.57
N SER A 89 -9.72 4.57 -27.09
CA SER A 89 -10.78 5.25 -27.84
C SER A 89 -11.74 6.06 -26.96
N SER A 90 -11.72 5.85 -25.64
CA SER A 90 -12.63 6.51 -24.71
C SER A 90 -12.25 7.99 -24.50
N ASN A 91 -13.02 8.87 -25.14
CA ASN A 91 -12.91 10.33 -24.99
C ASN A 91 -13.90 10.91 -23.96
N VAL A 92 -14.49 10.05 -23.12
CA VAL A 92 -15.51 10.45 -22.15
C VAL A 92 -14.92 11.42 -21.12
N GLU A 93 -15.61 12.54 -20.92
CA GLU A 93 -15.37 13.46 -19.80
C GLU A 93 -16.61 13.51 -18.93
N VAL A 94 -16.40 13.34 -17.63
CA VAL A 94 -17.46 13.50 -16.64
C VAL A 94 -17.07 14.65 -15.71
N ARG A 95 -18.01 15.54 -15.40
CA ARG A 95 -17.74 16.61 -14.45
C ARG A 95 -17.48 16.02 -13.07
N GLN A 96 -16.55 16.64 -12.34
CA GLN A 96 -16.18 16.16 -11.02
C GLN A 96 -17.39 16.08 -10.08
N ASP A 97 -18.20 17.12 -10.01
CA ASP A 97 -19.34 17.21 -9.09
C ASP A 97 -20.43 16.15 -9.36
N ILE A 98 -20.60 15.75 -10.62
CA ILE A 98 -21.57 14.72 -11.00
C ILE A 98 -21.04 13.33 -10.60
N LEU A 99 -19.77 13.05 -10.90
CA LEU A 99 -19.19 11.74 -10.58
C LEU A 99 -19.02 11.56 -9.06
N ASP A 100 -18.52 12.59 -8.38
CA ASP A 100 -18.35 12.59 -6.92
C ASP A 100 -19.71 12.37 -6.22
N SER A 101 -20.76 13.08 -6.64
CA SER A 101 -22.09 12.92 -6.03
C SER A 101 -22.72 11.54 -6.28
N ALA A 102 -22.60 11.01 -7.51
CA ALA A 102 -23.11 9.68 -7.84
C ALA A 102 -22.44 8.58 -7.01
N ILE A 103 -21.13 8.67 -6.80
CA ILE A 103 -20.39 7.66 -6.04
C ILE A 103 -20.67 7.79 -4.54
N LEU A 104 -20.74 9.02 -4.01
CA LEU A 104 -21.13 9.23 -2.61
C LEU A 104 -22.53 8.69 -2.33
N HIS A 105 -23.47 8.88 -3.27
CA HIS A 105 -24.81 8.33 -3.16
C HIS A 105 -24.81 6.80 -3.17
N ALA A 106 -24.13 6.18 -4.14
CA ALA A 106 -24.01 4.73 -4.22
C ALA A 106 -23.32 4.12 -2.98
N LEU A 107 -22.31 4.81 -2.42
CA LEU A 107 -21.66 4.39 -1.19
C LEU A 107 -22.63 4.43 0.00
N ASN A 108 -23.45 5.49 0.08
CA ASN A 108 -24.45 5.62 1.14
C ASN A 108 -25.53 4.53 1.04
N GLU A 109 -25.94 4.15 -0.17
CA GLU A 109 -26.89 3.05 -0.37
C GLU A 109 -26.26 1.68 -0.04
N ALA A 110 -25.00 1.47 -0.41
CA ALA A 110 -24.28 0.23 -0.15
C ALA A 110 -23.97 0.04 1.35
N LEU A 111 -23.69 1.14 2.06
CA LEU A 111 -23.47 1.17 3.51
C LEU A 111 -24.80 1.26 4.26
N ASN A 112 -25.72 0.33 3.98
CA ASN A 112 -26.95 0.24 4.76
C ASN A 112 -26.68 -0.34 6.16
N GLU A 113 -27.61 -0.08 7.08
CA GLU A 113 -27.50 -0.46 8.49
C GLU A 113 -27.23 -1.96 8.69
N ARG A 114 -27.84 -2.83 7.87
CA ARG A 114 -27.64 -4.28 7.94
C ARG A 114 -26.23 -4.71 7.55
N VAL A 115 -25.64 -4.07 6.53
CA VAL A 115 -24.25 -4.32 6.12
C VAL A 115 -23.28 -3.85 7.20
N LEU A 116 -23.57 -2.72 7.84
CA LEU A 116 -22.76 -2.22 8.95
C LEU A 116 -22.82 -3.15 10.17
N GLU A 117 -24.02 -3.55 10.60
CA GLU A 117 -24.20 -4.48 11.73
C GLU A 117 -23.50 -5.81 11.49
N SER A 118 -23.70 -6.43 10.33
CA SER A 118 -23.04 -7.69 9.99
C SER A 118 -21.52 -7.55 9.92
N SER A 119 -21.00 -6.42 9.41
CA SER A 119 -19.57 -6.13 9.40
C SER A 119 -18.99 -6.00 10.81
N VAL A 120 -19.73 -5.37 11.74
CA VAL A 120 -19.33 -5.25 13.15
C VAL A 120 -19.30 -6.62 13.82
N VAL A 121 -20.31 -7.47 13.60
CA VAL A 121 -20.34 -8.83 14.15
C VAL A 121 -19.13 -9.64 13.68
N VAL A 122 -18.86 -9.66 12.37
CA VAL A 122 -17.70 -10.37 11.81
C VAL A 122 -16.37 -9.81 12.34
N ALA A 123 -16.26 -8.50 12.50
CA ALA A 123 -15.06 -7.87 13.08
C ALA A 123 -14.86 -8.28 14.54
N LEU A 124 -15.91 -8.29 15.35
CA LEU A 124 -15.85 -8.72 16.75
C LEU A 124 -15.52 -10.21 16.87
N GLU A 125 -16.07 -11.06 16.02
CA GLU A 125 -15.72 -12.49 15.96
C GLU A 125 -14.25 -12.71 15.62
N ARG A 126 -13.69 -11.95 14.66
CA ARG A 126 -12.25 -11.99 14.36
C ARG A 126 -11.41 -11.59 15.57
N ILE A 127 -11.77 -10.49 16.23
CA ILE A 127 -11.05 -10.03 17.43
C ILE A 127 -11.10 -11.10 18.52
N ARG A 128 -12.26 -11.72 18.78
CA ARG A 128 -12.39 -12.80 19.76
C ARG A 128 -11.54 -14.02 19.40
N ASN A 129 -11.59 -14.47 18.15
CA ASN A 129 -10.79 -15.61 17.68
C ASN A 129 -9.28 -15.34 17.76
N GLU A 130 -8.85 -14.10 17.56
CA GLU A 130 -7.45 -13.71 17.79
C GLU A 130 -7.13 -13.69 19.28
N GLN A 131 -8.00 -13.11 20.11
CA GLN A 131 -7.89 -13.09 21.58
C GLN A 131 -7.81 -14.48 22.21
N GLU A 132 -8.54 -15.48 21.70
CA GLU A 132 -8.45 -16.86 22.18
C GLU A 132 -7.11 -17.53 21.82
N LYS A 133 -6.47 -17.12 20.73
CA LYS A 133 -5.16 -17.67 20.31
C LYS A 133 -3.99 -17.05 21.07
N PHE A 134 -4.12 -15.80 21.53
CA PHE A 134 -3.07 -15.11 22.28
C PHE A 134 -2.64 -15.80 23.60
N PRO A 135 -3.53 -16.30 24.47
CA PRO A 135 -3.11 -16.99 25.69
C PRO A 135 -2.34 -18.28 25.38
N ASP A 136 -2.76 -19.05 24.37
CA ASP A 136 -2.06 -20.28 23.96
C ASP A 136 -0.67 -19.99 23.39
N GLN A 137 -0.54 -18.94 22.56
CA GLN A 137 0.75 -18.51 22.03
C GLN A 137 1.68 -17.99 23.12
N ARG A 138 1.16 -17.21 24.08
CA ARG A 138 1.95 -16.72 25.21
C ARG A 138 2.47 -17.86 26.07
N VAL A 139 1.63 -18.84 26.41
CA VAL A 139 2.03 -20.00 27.21
C VAL A 139 3.08 -20.84 26.46
N ALA A 140 2.94 -21.02 25.14
CA ALA A 140 3.93 -21.73 24.33
C ALA A 140 5.28 -21.00 24.31
N LEU A 141 5.27 -19.68 24.09
CA LEU A 141 6.48 -18.84 24.09
C LEU A 141 7.16 -18.79 25.46
N GLU A 142 6.38 -18.70 26.55
CA GLU A 142 6.91 -18.73 27.93
C GLU A 142 7.59 -20.07 28.24
N ARG A 143 7.03 -21.20 27.77
CA ARG A 143 7.66 -22.53 27.88
C ARG A 143 8.94 -22.63 27.07
N GLU A 144 8.93 -22.14 25.83
CA GLU A 144 10.12 -22.15 24.97
C GLU A 144 11.24 -21.28 25.56
N LEU A 145 10.90 -20.11 26.08
CA LEU A 145 11.84 -19.23 26.79
C LEU A 145 12.45 -19.94 28.01
N SER A 146 11.63 -20.61 28.83
CA SER A 146 12.11 -21.37 29.98
C SER A 146 13.07 -22.48 29.57
N LEU A 147 12.75 -23.24 28.50
CA LEU A 147 13.63 -24.28 27.95
C LEU A 147 14.97 -23.72 27.47
N ILE A 148 14.95 -22.60 26.76
CA ILE A 148 16.16 -21.93 26.27
C ILE A 148 17.00 -21.43 27.45
N GLN A 149 16.38 -20.83 28.46
CA GLN A 149 17.06 -20.35 29.67
C GLN A 149 17.70 -21.50 30.45
N THR A 150 17.02 -22.62 30.63
CA THR A 150 17.58 -23.81 31.27
C THR A 150 18.76 -24.37 30.48
N ARG A 151 18.67 -24.44 29.14
CA ARG A 151 19.79 -24.87 28.29
C ARG A 151 20.98 -23.93 28.40
N LEU A 152 20.75 -22.61 28.37
CA LEU A 152 21.80 -21.61 28.59
C LEU A 152 22.46 -21.79 29.96
N HIS A 153 21.67 -22.00 31.01
CA HIS A 153 22.20 -22.21 32.36
C HIS A 153 23.10 -23.45 32.42
N HIS A 154 22.64 -24.59 31.89
CA HIS A 154 23.44 -25.81 31.86
C HIS A 154 24.71 -25.69 31.00
N LEU A 155 24.65 -24.98 29.88
CA LEU A 155 25.83 -24.72 29.04
C LEU A 155 26.86 -23.85 29.78
N VAL A 156 26.41 -22.79 30.44
CA VAL A 156 27.28 -21.94 31.26
C VAL A 156 27.90 -22.76 32.40
N GLU A 157 27.11 -23.55 33.12
CA GLU A 157 27.57 -24.41 34.21
C GLU A 157 28.60 -25.45 33.73
N ALA A 158 28.37 -26.07 32.56
CA ALA A 158 29.29 -27.04 31.98
C ALA A 158 30.63 -26.40 31.59
N ILE A 159 30.62 -25.16 31.07
CA ILE A 159 31.82 -24.38 30.75
C ILE A 159 32.56 -23.98 32.02
N THR A 160 31.87 -23.43 33.02
CA THR A 160 32.50 -22.98 34.28
C THR A 160 33.09 -24.12 35.10
N ASN A 161 32.46 -25.31 35.04
CA ASN A 161 32.92 -26.49 35.76
C ASN A 161 33.95 -27.32 34.97
N GLY A 162 34.39 -26.86 33.79
CA GLY A 162 35.39 -27.53 32.97
C GLY A 162 34.95 -28.88 32.39
N LYS A 163 33.64 -29.15 32.34
CA LYS A 163 33.04 -30.42 31.85
C LYS A 163 32.60 -30.36 30.39
N SER A 164 32.98 -29.31 29.66
CA SER A 164 32.54 -29.10 28.28
C SER A 164 33.13 -30.13 27.31
N THR A 165 32.28 -30.72 26.48
CA THR A 165 32.68 -31.53 25.33
C THR A 165 33.35 -30.67 24.25
N GLU A 166 34.40 -31.21 23.63
CA GLU A 166 35.23 -30.64 22.55
C GLU A 166 34.41 -29.96 21.42
N ALA A 167 33.21 -30.48 21.14
CA ALA A 167 32.26 -29.94 20.16
C ALA A 167 31.75 -28.51 20.45
N VAL A 168 31.64 -28.10 21.73
CA VAL A 168 31.15 -26.76 22.10
C VAL A 168 32.23 -25.70 21.85
N PHE A 169 33.50 -26.02 22.14
CA PHE A 169 34.64 -25.15 21.83
C PHE A 169 34.85 -24.99 20.33
N ALA A 170 34.66 -26.05 19.54
CA ALA A 170 34.77 -26.02 18.09
C ALA A 170 33.72 -25.15 17.38
N SER A 171 32.60 -24.83 18.05
CA SER A 171 31.51 -24.03 17.48
C SER A 171 31.56 -22.54 17.87
N LEU A 172 32.45 -22.17 18.80
CA LEU A 172 32.63 -20.80 19.31
C LEU A 172 33.79 -20.05 18.65
N HIS A 173 34.48 -20.69 17.70
CA HIS A 173 35.67 -20.19 17.02
C HIS A 173 35.49 -20.19 15.50
#